data_AF-A0AAW2J5E0-F1
#
_entry.id   AF-A0AAW2J5E0-F1
#
_cell.length_a   1.000
_cell.length_b   1.000
_cell.length_c   1.000
_cell.angle_alpha   90.00
_cell.angle_beta   90.00
_cell.angle_gamma   90.00
#
_symmetry.space_group_name_H-M   'P 1'
#
loop_
_entity.id
_entity.type
_entity.pdbx_description
1 polymer ?
#
loop_
_entity_poly.entity_id
_entity_poly.type
_entity_poly.pdbx_seq_one_letter_code
_entity_poly.pdbx_strand_id
1 'polypeptide(L)'
;NVSNSRSKPDDLEFMLAANISVAKKILEHFPLTSLLRRHPSPTKEMLEPLIQTATAVGLCLDVTSSKALADSLDQAVVSQHTIGQNYD
;
A
#
# COMPACT_ATOMS: atom_id res chain seq x y z
N ASN A 1 6.25 -7.21 33.27
CA ASN A 1 7.30 -7.71 32.35
C ASN A 1 6.60 -8.40 31.18
N VAL A 2 6.10 -7.61 30.22
CA VAL A 2 5.51 -8.11 28.98
C VAL A 2 6.44 -7.63 27.89
N SER A 3 7.33 -8.51 27.46
CA SER A 3 8.26 -8.28 26.37
C SER A 3 7.45 -8.01 25.11
N ASN A 4 7.43 -6.75 24.66
CA ASN A 4 6.89 -6.36 23.37
C ASN A 4 7.69 -7.10 22.29
N SER A 5 7.21 -8.27 21.87
CA SER A 5 7.76 -9.06 20.77
C SER A 5 7.37 -8.38 19.46
N ARG A 6 7.99 -7.24 19.19
CA ARG A 6 7.88 -6.56 17.90
C ARG A 6 8.53 -7.50 16.88
N SER A 7 7.70 -8.17 16.09
CA SER A 7 8.15 -9.00 14.97
C SER A 7 9.14 -8.19 14.14
N LYS A 8 10.33 -8.75 13.90
CA LYS A 8 11.34 -8.11 13.06
C LYS A 8 10.77 -7.96 11.65
N PRO A 9 11.20 -6.95 10.88
CA PRO A 9 10.73 -6.75 9.50
C PRO A 9 10.82 -8.03 8.65
N ASP A 10 11.89 -8.81 8.83
CA ASP A 10 12.09 -10.10 8.13
C ASP A 10 11.00 -11.13 8.45
N ASP A 11 10.45 -11.12 9.68
CA ASP A 11 9.42 -12.08 10.11
C ASP A 11 8.14 -11.93 9.28
N LEU A 12 7.82 -10.71 8.83
CA LEU A 12 6.64 -10.45 7.99
C LEU A 12 6.85 -10.95 6.56
N GLU A 13 8.04 -10.75 6.00
CA GLU A 13 8.37 -11.23 4.65
C GLU A 13 8.36 -12.76 4.58
N PHE A 14 8.91 -13.44 5.59
CA PHE A 14 8.84 -14.90 5.69
C PHE A 14 7.41 -15.41 5.84
N MET A 15 6.58 -14.73 6.63
CA MET A 15 5.17 -15.08 6.78
C MET A 15 4.42 -14.94 5.44
N LEU A 16 4.68 -13.87 4.68
CA LEU A 16 4.09 -13.69 3.36
C LEU A 16 4.53 -14.81 2.40
N ALA A 17 5.82 -15.14 2.37
CA ALA A 17 6.35 -16.22 1.53
C ALA A 17 5.74 -17.59 1.88
N ALA A 18 5.59 -17.89 3.18
CA ALA A 18 4.94 -19.10 3.66
C ALA A 18 3.47 -19.17 3.20
N ASN A 19 2.72 -18.08 3.39
CA ASN A 19 1.31 -18.00 2.98
C ASN A 19 1.15 -18.18 1.46
N ILE A 20 2.00 -17.53 0.65
CA ILE A 20 1.99 -17.68 -0.82
C ILE A 20 2.28 -19.12 -1.22
N SER A 21 3.26 -19.77 -0.57
CA SER A 21 3.66 -21.15 -0.88
C SER A 21 2.54 -22.15 -0.56
N VAL A 22 1.90 -22.01 0.60
CA VAL A 22 0.75 -22.85 0.99
C VAL A 22 -0.44 -22.59 0.06
N ALA A 23 -0.77 -21.34 -0.25
CA ALA A 23 -1.86 -20.99 -1.16
C ALA A 23 -1.71 -21.65 -2.54
N LYS A 24 -0.50 -21.63 -3.11
CA LYS A 24 -0.19 -22.32 -4.38
C LYS A 24 -0.40 -23.82 -4.27
N LYS A 25 0.13 -24.44 -3.20
CA LYS A 25 0.03 -25.89 -2.98
C LYS A 25 -1.42 -26.36 -2.84
N ILE A 26 -2.23 -25.67 -2.02
CA ILE A 26 -3.63 -26.07 -1.82
C ILE A 26 -4.49 -25.84 -3.06
N LEU A 27 -4.22 -24.79 -3.85
CA LEU A 27 -4.93 -24.54 -5.10
C LEU A 27 -4.64 -25.63 -6.14
N GLU A 28 -3.39 -26.08 -6.23
CA GLU A 28 -2.97 -27.16 -7.13
C GLU A 28 -3.64 -28.51 -6.77
N HIS A 29 -3.75 -28.83 -5.47
CA HIS A 29 -4.22 -30.15 -5.01
C HIS A 29 -5.74 -30.18 -4.80
N PHE A 30 -6.36 -29.04 -4.48
CA PHE A 30 -7.77 -28.91 -4.11
C PHE A 30 -8.43 -27.70 -4.81
N PRO A 31 -8.45 -27.63 -6.14
CA PRO A 31 -8.86 -26.42 -6.87
C PRO A 31 -10.32 -25.99 -6.60
N LEU A 32 -11.20 -26.93 -6.25
CA LEU A 32 -12.62 -26.66 -6.01
C LEU A 32 -12.94 -26.34 -4.53
N THR A 33 -12.04 -26.66 -3.61
CA THR A 33 -12.29 -26.59 -2.16
C THR A 33 -11.22 -25.84 -1.39
N SER A 34 -10.19 -25.30 -2.06
CA SER A 34 -9.17 -24.46 -1.44
C SER A 34 -9.76 -23.14 -0.96
N LEU A 35 -9.48 -22.77 0.28
CA LEU A 35 -9.86 -21.47 0.83
C LEU A 35 -8.73 -20.46 0.58
N LEU A 36 -9.00 -19.45 -0.25
CA LEU A 36 -8.05 -18.41 -0.62
C LEU A 36 -8.63 -17.03 -0.32
N ARG A 37 -7.76 -16.07 0.00
CA ARG A 37 -8.11 -14.67 0.18
C ARG A 37 -7.74 -13.88 -1.08
N ARG A 38 -8.67 -13.06 -1.58
CA ARG A 38 -8.43 -12.14 -2.70
C ARG A 38 -8.68 -10.70 -2.25
N HIS A 39 -7.90 -9.78 -2.80
CA HIS A 39 -8.14 -8.34 -2.68
C HIS A 39 -8.45 -7.80 -4.08
N PRO A 40 -9.69 -7.38 -4.36
CA PRO A 40 -10.02 -6.80 -5.66
C PRO A 40 -9.31 -5.46 -5.86
N SER A 41 -9.09 -5.07 -7.11
CA SER A 41 -8.59 -3.74 -7.42
C SER A 41 -9.60 -2.68 -6.98
N PRO A 42 -9.16 -1.57 -6.37
CA PRO A 42 -10.06 -0.46 -6.04
C PRO A 42 -10.64 0.15 -7.31
N THR A 43 -11.87 0.67 -7.23
CA THR A 43 -12.44 1.45 -8.33
C THR A 43 -11.86 2.86 -8.33
N LYS A 44 -12.00 3.58 -9.46
CA LYS A 44 -11.51 4.96 -9.56
C LYS A 44 -12.21 5.88 -8.57
N GLU A 45 -13.52 5.68 -8.37
CA GLU A 45 -14.36 6.47 -7.47
C GLU A 45 -13.89 6.33 -6.01
N MET A 46 -13.38 5.16 -5.62
CA MET A 46 -12.81 4.96 -4.29
C MET A 46 -11.51 5.74 -4.07
N LEU A 47 -10.77 6.01 -5.15
CA LEU A 47 -9.50 6.74 -5.12
C LEU A 47 -9.68 8.24 -5.37
N GLU A 48 -10.84 8.67 -5.86
CA GLU A 48 -11.14 10.06 -6.17
C GLU A 48 -10.84 11.03 -5.01
N PRO A 49 -11.21 10.74 -3.74
CA PRO A 49 -10.88 11.64 -2.63
C PRO A 49 -9.36 11.79 -2.39
N LEU A 50 -8.60 10.71 -2.61
CA LEU A 50 -7.14 10.72 -2.51
C LEU A 50 -6.53 11.60 -3.60
N ILE A 51 -7.00 11.45 -4.83
CA ILE A 51 -6.51 12.22 -5.99
C ILE A 51 -6.79 13.71 -5.79
N GLN A 52 -8.01 14.07 -5.37
CA GLN A 52 -8.39 15.46 -5.12
C GLN A 52 -7.54 16.07 -4.00
N THR A 53 -7.31 15.34 -2.92
CA THR A 53 -6.49 15.81 -1.79
C THR A 53 -5.03 15.98 -2.22
N ALA A 54 -4.46 15.02 -2.94
CA ALA A 54 -3.10 15.12 -3.46
C ALA A 54 -2.93 16.32 -4.39
N THR A 55 -3.88 16.52 -5.30
CA THR A 55 -3.88 17.65 -6.23
C THR A 55 -3.95 18.99 -5.50
N ALA A 56 -4.76 19.09 -4.43
CA ALA A 56 -4.88 20.30 -3.62
C ALA A 56 -3.57 20.71 -2.92
N VAL A 57 -2.69 19.76 -2.63
CA VAL A 57 -1.36 20.00 -2.05
C VAL A 57 -0.24 20.02 -3.09
N GLY A 58 -0.59 20.04 -4.40
CA GLY A 58 0.36 20.12 -5.51
C GLY A 58 1.06 18.79 -5.84
N LEU A 59 0.51 17.66 -5.41
CA LEU A 59 1.02 16.32 -5.70
C LEU A 59 0.24 15.66 -6.84
N CYS A 60 0.96 14.99 -7.75
CA CYS A 60 0.38 14.19 -8.82
C CYS A 60 0.57 12.70 -8.51
N LEU A 61 -0.54 11.97 -8.37
CA LEU A 61 -0.53 10.52 -8.10
C LEU A 61 -0.98 9.73 -9.33
N ASP A 62 -0.28 8.64 -9.62
CA ASP A 62 -0.65 7.70 -10.68
C ASP A 62 -1.43 6.52 -10.08
N VAL A 63 -2.73 6.46 -10.37
CA VAL A 63 -3.64 5.40 -9.86
C VAL A 63 -3.88 4.27 -10.85
N THR A 64 -3.08 4.15 -11.93
CA THR A 64 -3.29 3.13 -12.98
C THR A 64 -3.00 1.71 -12.51
N SER A 65 -2.12 1.54 -11.52
CA SER A 65 -1.80 0.24 -10.90
C SER A 65 -1.30 0.43 -9.47
N SER A 66 -1.34 -0.63 -8.65
CA SER A 66 -0.78 -0.59 -7.29
C SER A 66 0.71 -0.23 -7.27
N LYS A 67 1.46 -0.65 -8.30
CA LYS A 67 2.87 -0.29 -8.45
C LYS A 67 3.03 1.19 -8.76
N ALA A 68 2.33 1.71 -9.77
CA ALA A 68 2.40 3.12 -10.13
C ALA A 68 1.96 4.04 -8.99
N LEU A 69 0.96 3.61 -8.22
CA LEU A 69 0.52 4.33 -7.03
C LEU A 69 1.58 4.34 -5.94
N ALA A 70 2.20 3.20 -5.63
CA ALA A 70 3.29 3.14 -4.67
C ALA A 70 4.49 3.99 -5.12
N ASP A 71 4.90 3.84 -6.39
CA ASP A 71 6.03 4.58 -6.95
C ASP A 71 5.76 6.11 -6.93
N SER A 72 4.54 6.57 -7.27
CA SER A 72 4.18 7.99 -7.22
C SER A 72 4.04 8.54 -5.79
N LEU A 73 3.62 7.72 -4.82
CA LEU A 73 3.61 8.08 -3.40
C LEU A 73 5.02 8.24 -2.84
N ASP A 74 5.96 7.36 -3.22
CA ASP A 74 7.36 7.45 -2.78
C ASP A 74 8.04 8.74 -3.30
N GLN A 75 7.62 9.23 -4.47
CA GLN A 75 8.11 10.49 -5.05
C GLN A 75 7.37 11.73 -4.55
N ALA A 76 6.28 11.58 -3.79
CA ALA A 76 5.41 12.67 -3.36
C ALA A 76 6.00 13.47 -2.19
N VAL A 77 7.17 14.08 -2.39
CA VAL A 77 7.88 14.88 -1.38
C VAL A 77 7.45 16.35 -1.47
N VAL A 78 6.64 16.80 -0.51
CA VAL A 78 6.29 18.22 -0.39
C VAL A 78 7.49 18.98 0.17
N SER A 79 8.13 19.82 -0.65
CA SER A 79 9.10 20.79 -0.15
C SER A 79 8.34 21.83 0.67
N GLN A 80 8.50 21.84 1.99
CA GLN A 80 7.99 22.92 2.83
C GLN A 80 8.74 24.20 2.50
N HIS A 81 8.28 24.96 1.49
CA HIS A 81 8.66 26.36 1.42
C HIS A 81 7.89 27.08 2.52
N THR A 82 8.60 27.39 3.61
CA THR A 82 8.22 28.30 4.69
C THR A 82 7.36 29.47 4.18
N ILE A 83 6.06 29.45 4.45
CA ILE A 83 5.29 30.70 4.55
C ILE A 83 5.61 31.26 5.93
N GLY A 84 6.72 31.97 5.97
CA GLY A 84 7.23 32.66 7.14
C GLY A 84 8.16 33.75 6.67
N GLN A 85 7.61 34.75 5.97
CA GLN A 85 8.11 36.12 5.97
C GLN A 85 6.94 37.09 5.72
N ASN A 86 6.92 38.12 6.55
CA ASN A 86 5.93 39.17 6.74
C ASN A 86 5.53 39.95 5.48
N TYR A 87 4.28 40.44 5.47
CA TYR A 87 4.01 41.82 5.08
C TYR A 87 3.18 42.46 6.20
N ASP A 88 3.79 43.46 6.82
CA ASP A 88 3.12 44.55 7.54
C ASP A 88 2.16 45.31 6.61
#